data_AF-A0A645GSS2-F1
#
_entry.id   AF-A0A645GSS2-F1
#
_cell.length_a   1.000
_cell.length_b   1.000
_cell.length_c   1.000
_cell.angle_alpha   90.00
_cell.angle_beta   90.00
_cell.angle_gamma   90.00
#
_symmetry.space_group_name_H-M   'P 1'
#
loop_
_entity.id
_entity.type
_entity.pdbx_description
1 polymer ?
#
loop_
_entity_poly.entity_id
_entity_poly.type
_entity_poly.pdbx_seq_one_letter_code
_entity_poly.pdbx_strand_id
1 'polypeptide(L)'
;MEITKYSYVILVGFLVWLTIAPRNNSPRFGELFLAYMVALLFSLVATSEIIMIKPVAFFFTVGGVFAFFYLVARKTIRVTIKNK
;
A
#
# COMPACT_ATOMS: atom_id res chain seq x y z
N MET A 1 17.16 10.67 12.82
CA MET A 1 15.98 11.33 13.41
C MET A 1 15.16 12.04 12.31
N GLU A 2 14.85 11.33 11.20
CA GLU A 2 14.18 11.91 10.02
C GLU A 2 12.92 11.13 9.62
N ILE A 3 12.92 9.80 9.78
CA ILE A 3 11.75 8.95 9.52
C ILE A 3 10.59 9.30 10.47
N THR A 4 10.89 9.64 11.72
CA THR A 4 9.88 10.07 12.70
C THR A 4 9.16 11.35 12.28
N LYS A 5 9.83 12.25 11.54
CA LYS A 5 9.22 13.48 11.00
C LYS A 5 8.09 13.17 10.00
N TYR A 6 8.24 12.09 9.22
CA TYR A 6 7.26 11.69 8.21
C TYR A 6 6.35 10.54 8.67
N SER A 7 6.47 10.10 9.93
CA SER A 7 5.64 9.02 10.50
C SER A 7 4.14 9.25 10.33
N TYR A 8 3.67 10.48 10.55
CA TYR A 8 2.27 10.85 10.32
C TYR A 8 1.86 10.68 8.86
N VAL A 9 2.71 11.11 7.92
CA VAL A 9 2.46 10.99 6.48
C VAL A 9 2.41 9.53 6.05
N ILE A 10 3.30 8.69 6.59
CA ILE A 10 3.30 7.24 6.36
C ILE A 10 1.99 6.62 6.86
N LEU A 11 1.52 7.01 8.06
CA LEU A 11 0.24 6.53 8.60
C LEU A 11 -0.96 6.95 7.75
N VAL A 12 -0.99 8.21 7.31
CA VAL A 12 -2.06 8.70 6.42
C VAL A 12 -2.01 7.96 5.08
N GLY A 13 -0.83 7.77 4.50
CA GLY A 13 -0.64 6.99 3.28
C GLY A 13 -1.12 5.55 3.45
N PHE A 14 -0.74 4.90 4.55
CA PHE A 14 -1.20 3.56 4.89
C PHE A 14 -2.73 3.48 4.93
N LEU A 15 -3.40 4.40 5.62
CA LEU A 15 -4.85 4.41 5.74
C LEU A 15 -5.53 4.62 4.37
N VAL A 16 -5.07 5.61 3.60
CA VAL A 16 -5.65 5.91 2.28
C VAL A 16 -5.52 4.71 1.35
N TRP A 17 -4.31 4.15 1.21
CA TRP A 17 -4.09 2.98 0.36
C TRP A 17 -4.85 1.75 0.85
N LEU A 18 -4.97 1.56 2.17
CA LEU A 18 -5.78 0.47 2.73
C LEU A 18 -7.27 0.62 2.40
N THR A 19 -7.81 1.85 2.40
CA THR A 19 -9.23 2.08 2.05
C THR A 19 -9.53 1.89 0.55
N ILE A 20 -8.56 2.20 -0.30
CA ILE A 20 -8.67 2.04 -1.77
C ILE A 20 -8.51 0.58 -2.18
N ALA A 21 -7.84 -0.22 -1.34
CA ALA A 21 -7.52 -1.59 -1.67
C ALA A 21 -8.78 -2.45 -1.93
N PRO A 22 -8.69 -3.41 -2.87
CA PRO A 22 -9.85 -4.18 -3.29
C PRO A 22 -10.45 -5.01 -2.16
N ARG A 23 -11.78 -5.00 -2.08
CA ARG A 23 -12.52 -5.80 -1.09
C ARG A 23 -12.60 -7.25 -1.54
N ASN A 24 -12.29 -8.18 -0.64
CA ASN A 24 -12.27 -9.63 -0.88
C ASN A 24 -13.56 -10.23 -1.46
N ASN A 25 -14.69 -9.55 -1.35
CA ASN A 25 -15.99 -10.04 -1.83
C ASN A 25 -16.33 -9.59 -3.25
N SER A 26 -15.42 -8.90 -3.94
CA SER A 26 -15.64 -8.46 -5.32
C SER A 26 -15.41 -9.62 -6.31
N PRO A 27 -16.32 -9.86 -7.27
CA PRO A 27 -16.13 -10.86 -8.32
C PRO A 27 -14.91 -10.59 -9.20
N ARG A 28 -14.42 -9.33 -9.23
CA ARG A 28 -13.22 -8.90 -9.97
C ARG A 28 -12.02 -8.62 -9.07
N PHE A 29 -11.91 -9.30 -7.92
CA PHE A 29 -10.83 -9.06 -6.97
C PHE A 29 -9.44 -9.13 -7.61
N GLY A 30 -9.19 -10.11 -8.49
CA GLY A 30 -7.89 -10.30 -9.13
C GLY A 30 -7.46 -9.10 -9.98
N GLU A 31 -8.35 -8.61 -10.85
CA GLU A 31 -8.10 -7.45 -11.71
C GLU A 31 -7.88 -6.17 -10.91
N LEU A 32 -8.74 -5.92 -9.91
CA LEU A 32 -8.63 -4.74 -9.05
C LEU A 32 -7.37 -4.77 -8.18
N PHE A 33 -6.95 -5.96 -7.73
CA PHE A 33 -5.71 -6.14 -7.00
C PHE A 33 -4.48 -5.91 -7.87
N LEU A 34 -4.51 -6.37 -9.11
CA LEU A 34 -3.45 -6.09 -10.08
C LEU A 34 -3.36 -4.58 -10.35
N ALA A 35 -4.49 -3.92 -10.61
CA ALA A 35 -4.54 -2.47 -10.81
C ALA A 35 -4.00 -1.70 -9.59
N TYR A 36 -4.38 -2.13 -8.38
CA TYR A 36 -3.87 -1.57 -7.13
C TYR A 36 -2.34 -1.73 -7.00
N MET A 37 -1.80 -2.93 -7.29
CA MET A 37 -0.35 -3.17 -7.27
C MET A 37 0.39 -2.30 -8.28
N VAL A 38 -0.10 -2.24 -9.52
CA VAL A 38 0.52 -1.45 -10.58
C VAL A 38 0.51 0.04 -10.22
N ALA A 39 -0.61 0.55 -9.71
CA ALA A 39 -0.71 1.93 -9.27
C ALA A 39 0.29 2.26 -8.14
N LEU A 40 0.44 1.36 -7.16
CA LEU A 40 1.46 1.50 -6.11
C LEU A 40 2.88 1.51 -6.67
N LEU A 41 3.17 0.61 -7.61
CA LEU A 41 4.50 0.45 -8.20
C LEU A 41 4.90 1.69 -9.01
N PHE A 42 3.99 2.18 -9.87
CA PHE A 42 4.20 3.45 -10.57
C PHE A 42 4.34 4.62 -9.61
N SER A 43 3.50 4.69 -8.57
CA SER A 43 3.58 5.78 -7.59
C SER A 43 4.90 5.75 -6.83
N LEU A 44 5.41 4.57 -6.47
CA LEU A 44 6.68 4.43 -5.75
C LEU A 44 7.87 4.81 -6.62
N VAL A 45 7.90 4.37 -7.89
CA VAL A 45 8.96 4.73 -8.86
C VAL A 45 8.91 6.22 -9.19
N ALA A 46 7.73 6.77 -9.44
CA ALA A 46 7.60 8.20 -9.73
C ALA A 46 8.01 9.07 -8.53
N THR A 47 7.69 8.62 -7.31
CA THR A 47 8.05 9.36 -6.09
C THR A 47 9.49 9.15 -5.64
N SER A 48 10.18 8.06 -6.03
CA SER A 48 11.58 7.83 -5.69
C SER A 48 12.52 8.84 -6.35
N GLU A 49 12.23 9.22 -7.61
CA GLU A 49 13.02 10.22 -8.35
C GLU A 49 12.93 11.63 -7.74
N ILE A 50 11.81 11.94 -7.07
CA ILE A 50 11.54 13.28 -6.50
C ILE A 50 11.71 13.33 -4.98
N ILE A 51 12.30 12.30 -4.36
CA ILE A 51 12.43 12.22 -2.89
C ILE A 51 13.17 13.42 -2.28
N MET A 52 14.18 13.96 -2.99
CA MET A 52 14.95 15.13 -2.54
C MET A 52 14.14 16.44 -2.59
N ILE A 53 13.11 16.51 -3.44
CA ILE A 53 12.31 17.73 -3.69
C ILE A 53 10.99 17.68 -2.92
N LYS A 54 10.33 16.51 -2.88
CA LYS A 54 9.04 16.29 -2.21
C LYS A 54 9.05 14.96 -1.45
N PRO A 55 9.75 14.89 -0.31
CA PRO A 55 9.85 13.68 0.50
C PRO A 55 8.48 13.20 0.99
N VAL A 56 7.52 14.12 1.20
CA VAL A 56 6.16 13.81 1.64
C VAL A 56 5.46 12.81 0.71
N ALA A 57 5.58 12.98 -0.62
CA ALA A 57 4.93 12.09 -1.58
C ALA A 57 5.51 10.67 -1.53
N PHE A 58 6.83 10.56 -1.38
CA PHE A 58 7.52 9.29 -1.23
C PHE A 58 7.14 8.59 0.09
N PHE A 59 7.14 9.30 1.22
CA PHE A 59 6.75 8.70 2.49
C PHE A 59 5.26 8.31 2.54
N PHE A 60 4.40 9.02 1.82
CA PHE A 60 3.01 8.63 1.62
C PHE A 60 2.87 7.31 0.85
N THR A 61 3.63 7.13 -0.25
CA THR A 61 3.63 5.88 -1.03
C THR A 61 4.27 4.72 -0.29
N VAL A 62 5.28 4.97 0.56
CA VAL A 62 5.81 3.98 1.52
C VAL A 62 4.73 3.50 2.49
N GLY A 63 3.84 4.38 2.95
CA GLY A 63 2.61 4.00 3.67
C GLY A 63 1.76 3.00 2.89
N GLY A 64 1.59 3.22 1.59
CA GLY A 64 0.90 2.31 0.68
C GLY A 64 1.56 0.93 0.52
N VAL A 65 2.89 0.87 0.57
CA VAL A 65 3.64 -0.39 0.59
C VAL A 65 3.31 -1.19 1.85
N PHE A 66 3.26 -0.56 3.03
CA PHE A 66 2.82 -1.24 4.26
C PHE A 66 1.38 -1.73 4.16
N ALA A 67 0.48 -0.94 3.57
CA ALA A 67 -0.91 -1.35 3.35
C ALA A 67 -1.01 -2.57 2.44
N PHE A 68 -0.20 -2.62 1.37
CA PHE A 68 -0.09 -3.77 0.49
C PHE A 68 0.38 -5.02 1.24
N PHE A 69 1.48 -4.95 2.00
CA PHE A 69 1.97 -6.10 2.78
C PHE A 69 0.95 -6.57 3.81
N TYR A 70 0.28 -5.64 4.51
CA TYR A 70 -0.80 -5.98 5.44
C TYR A 70 -1.93 -6.76 4.75
N LEU A 71 -2.31 -6.34 3.54
CA LEU A 71 -3.40 -6.97 2.80
C LEU A 71 -3.02 -8.36 2.29
N VAL A 72 -1.79 -8.52 1.78
CA VAL A 72 -1.23 -9.82 1.39
C VAL A 72 -1.18 -10.76 2.60
N ALA A 73 -0.59 -10.33 3.71
CA ALA A 73 -0.51 -11.13 4.93
C ALA A 73 -1.89 -11.56 5.45
N ARG A 74 -2.85 -10.62 5.50
CA ARG A 74 -4.23 -10.90 5.91
C ARG A 74 -4.91 -11.92 5.01
N LYS A 75 -4.67 -11.85 3.69
CA LYS A 75 -5.24 -12.81 2.73
C LYS A 75 -4.59 -14.18 2.88
N THR A 76 -3.27 -14.24 3.00
CA THR A 76 -2.53 -15.49 3.23
C THR A 76 -3.02 -16.19 4.50
N ILE A 77 -3.14 -15.46 5.61
CA ILE A 77 -3.65 -16.01 6.88
C ILE A 77 -5.08 -16.56 6.73
N ARG A 78 -5.99 -15.84 6.06
CA ARG A 78 -7.36 -16.33 5.83
C ARG A 78 -7.40 -17.60 4.98
N VAL A 79 -6.56 -17.68 3.94
CA VAL A 79 -6.49 -18.86 3.07
C VAL A 79 -5.99 -20.06 3.88
N THR A 80 -4.94 -19.89 4.68
CA THR A 80 -4.40 -20.96 5.55
C THR A 80 -5.43 -21.45 6.57
N ILE A 81 -6.24 -20.56 7.17
CA ILE A 81 -7.29 -20.94 8.11
C ILE A 81 -8.44 -21.70 7.42
N LYS A 82 -8.82 -21.31 6.19
CA LYS A 82 -9.90 -21.98 5.44
C LYS A 82 -9.50 -23.38 4.93
N ASN A 83 -8.20 -23.61 4.75
CA ASN A 83 -7.64 -24.85 4.21
C ASN A 83 -7.15 -25.83 5.30
N LYS A 84 -7.37 -25.49 6.57
CA LYS A 84 -7.13 -26.33 7.75
C LYS A 84 -8.47 -26.80 8.31
#